data_AF-I0IJD1-F1
#
_entry.id   AF-I0IJD1-F1
#
_cell.length_a   1.000
_cell.length_b   1.000
_cell.length_c   1.000
_cell.angle_alpha   90.00
_cell.angle_beta   90.00
_cell.angle_gamma   90.00
#
_symmetry.space_group_name_H-M   'P 1'
#
loop_
_entity.id
_entity.type
_entity.pdbx_description
1 polymer ?
#
loop_
_entity_poly.entity_id
_entity_poly.type
_entity_poly.pdbx_seq_one_letter_code
_entity_poly.pdbx_strand_id
1 'polypeptide(L)'
;MWRSENGNITLTGTTRKVFREGAASLCWSLKHGGPLELGVRAFDVLERGPQVVLLERVVRAALLTEEEPPELHAAVEAAFVACFLGYRDQIMVPLEDPDEEDPTQDDILADLRRVAREVDLGWVPEDDAELDTDQWTRFLIELAERFMWDSDYAMGEAFDKLSPEEAAERHERMSIGDDYFSWRPPAVPEDQIEAIRERTLAVLNADAGPEALTVWSEEQLQEVARQSMDDLDVLGRIVMPLRGREPIAQWHRVPRALDVLRRDRLGGHRVVVSPQGSEDCLFQLDIDGDGTTRVLSYEPTEVVIDREANLLRLTLLDADRF
;
A
#
# COMPACT_ATOMS: atom_id res chain seq x y z
N MET A 1 8.27 -4.91 -8.18
CA MET A 1 7.61 -5.94 -7.33
C MET A 1 8.54 -6.36 -6.19
N TRP A 2 8.00 -6.84 -5.06
CA TRP A 2 8.70 -7.35 -3.88
C TRP A 2 8.37 -8.83 -3.67
N ARG A 3 9.32 -9.65 -3.19
CA ARG A 3 9.10 -11.10 -2.98
C ARG A 3 8.61 -11.34 -1.55
N SER A 4 7.45 -11.97 -1.39
CA SER A 4 6.89 -12.40 -0.10
C SER A 4 6.54 -13.89 -0.09
N GLU A 5 6.09 -14.42 1.05
CA GLU A 5 5.62 -15.81 1.19
C GLU A 5 4.51 -16.16 0.19
N ASN A 6 3.67 -15.18 -0.14
CA ASN A 6 2.53 -15.34 -1.06
C ASN A 6 2.88 -15.04 -2.53
N GLY A 7 4.17 -14.88 -2.84
CA GLY A 7 4.66 -14.57 -4.18
C GLY A 7 5.09 -13.11 -4.34
N ASN A 8 5.18 -12.65 -5.59
CA ASN A 8 5.60 -11.30 -5.88
C ASN A 8 4.44 -10.32 -5.68
N ILE A 9 4.63 -9.30 -4.85
CA ILE A 9 3.65 -8.27 -4.52
C ILE A 9 4.11 -6.89 -4.99
N THR A 10 3.17 -5.96 -5.15
CA THR A 10 3.45 -4.52 -5.22
C THR A 10 2.58 -3.87 -4.16
N LEU A 11 3.14 -2.97 -3.36
CA LEU A 11 2.37 -2.32 -2.30
C LEU A 11 1.31 -1.42 -2.92
N THR A 12 0.08 -1.45 -2.40
CA THR A 12 -1.03 -0.63 -2.88
C THR A 12 -1.74 0.06 -1.71
N GLY A 13 -2.61 1.02 -1.98
CA GLY A 13 -3.53 1.55 -0.98
C GLY A 13 -2.83 2.26 0.18
N THR A 14 -3.33 2.09 1.41
CA THR A 14 -2.75 2.83 2.54
C THR A 14 -1.39 2.27 2.93
N THR A 15 -1.15 0.97 2.71
CA THR A 15 0.17 0.38 2.92
C THR A 15 1.23 1.06 2.07
N ARG A 16 0.93 1.27 0.78
CA ARG A 16 1.82 1.99 -0.15
C ARG A 16 2.13 3.39 0.36
N LYS A 17 1.11 4.13 0.81
CA LYS A 17 1.26 5.46 1.38
C LYS A 17 2.20 5.48 2.57
N VAL A 18 1.96 4.63 3.58
CA VAL A 18 2.79 4.54 4.81
C VAL A 18 4.23 4.19 4.47
N PHE A 19 4.44 3.18 3.62
CA PHE A 19 5.78 2.78 3.17
C PHE A 19 6.51 3.93 2.45
N ARG A 20 5.82 4.62 1.54
CA ARG A 20 6.36 5.74 0.75
C ARG A 20 6.75 6.90 1.65
N GLU A 21 5.88 7.29 2.57
CA GLU A 21 6.12 8.40 3.50
C GLU A 21 7.26 8.10 4.47
N GLY A 22 7.35 6.86 4.96
CA GLY A 22 8.47 6.44 5.79
C GLY A 22 9.79 6.40 5.00
N ALA A 23 9.79 5.90 3.76
CA ALA A 23 10.97 5.96 2.88
C ALA A 23 11.41 7.40 2.52
N ALA A 24 10.45 8.31 2.34
CA ALA A 24 10.72 9.73 2.12
C ALA A 24 11.38 10.38 3.36
N SER A 25 10.88 10.06 4.55
CA SER A 25 11.50 10.47 5.83
C SER A 25 12.96 10.00 5.93
N LEU A 26 13.23 8.73 5.60
CA LEU A 26 14.61 8.22 5.59
C LEU A 26 15.51 8.95 4.59
N CYS A 27 15.00 9.25 3.39
CA CYS A 27 15.75 10.04 2.40
C CYS A 27 16.08 11.44 2.96
N TRP A 28 15.12 12.10 3.62
CA TRP A 28 15.35 13.39 4.25
C TRP A 28 16.42 13.30 5.35
N SER A 29 16.35 12.28 6.21
CA SER A 29 17.33 12.06 7.29
C SER A 29 18.73 11.77 6.75
N LEU A 30 18.84 10.96 5.69
CA LEU A 30 20.12 10.70 5.02
C LEU A 30 20.71 11.93 4.32
N LYS A 31 19.91 12.94 3.97
CA LYS A 31 20.40 14.20 3.40
C LYS A 31 21.07 15.08 4.46
N HIS A 32 20.43 15.21 5.62
CA HIS A 32 20.81 16.17 6.65
C HIS A 32 21.64 15.56 7.78
N GLY A 33 21.75 14.24 7.83
CA GLY A 33 22.46 13.48 8.85
C GLY A 33 23.53 12.53 8.30
N GLY A 34 24.01 11.66 9.19
CA GLY A 34 24.91 10.56 8.88
C GLY A 34 24.17 9.27 8.49
N PRO A 35 24.82 8.10 8.64
CA PRO A 35 24.14 6.81 8.56
C PRO A 35 22.95 6.74 9.53
N LEU A 36 21.90 6.07 9.10
CA LEU A 36 20.68 5.86 9.90
C LEU A 36 20.88 4.77 10.94
N GLU A 37 20.28 4.96 12.12
CA GLU A 37 20.20 3.99 13.22
C GLU A 37 18.73 3.83 13.63
N LEU A 38 18.06 2.81 13.09
CA LEU A 38 16.62 2.60 13.26
C LEU A 38 16.28 1.46 14.24
N GLY A 39 17.29 0.73 14.72
CA GLY A 39 17.13 -0.51 15.49
C GLY A 39 17.05 -1.75 14.61
N VAL A 40 17.37 -1.64 13.32
CA VAL A 40 17.38 -2.76 12.37
C VAL A 40 18.82 -3.06 11.97
N ARG A 41 19.49 -3.88 12.78
CA ARG A 41 20.96 -4.04 12.74
C ARG A 41 21.52 -4.32 11.33
N ALA A 42 20.90 -5.19 10.53
CA ALA A 42 21.41 -5.51 9.19
C ALA A 42 21.41 -4.30 8.22
N PHE A 43 20.61 -3.27 8.49
CA PHE A 43 20.61 -1.99 7.79
C PHE A 43 21.46 -0.93 8.51
N ASP A 44 21.42 -0.88 9.84
CA ASP A 44 22.10 0.13 10.66
C ASP A 44 23.64 0.00 10.61
N VAL A 45 24.18 -1.22 10.40
CA VAL A 45 25.64 -1.43 10.28
C VAL A 45 26.23 -0.91 8.96
N LEU A 46 25.39 -0.43 8.05
CA LEU A 46 25.80 0.04 6.74
C LEU A 46 26.20 1.52 6.79
N GLU A 47 27.17 1.89 5.97
CA GLU A 47 27.49 3.30 5.74
C GLU A 47 26.39 4.00 4.92
N ARG A 48 26.37 5.33 4.96
CA ARG A 48 25.38 6.18 4.29
C ARG A 48 25.17 5.83 2.81
N GLY A 49 26.23 5.63 2.04
CA GLY A 49 26.16 5.30 0.62
C GLY A 49 25.41 3.98 0.36
N PRO A 50 25.87 2.85 0.94
CA PRO A 50 25.14 1.59 0.99
C PRO A 50 23.66 1.69 1.40
N GLN A 51 23.32 2.48 2.43
CA GLN A 51 21.93 2.67 2.85
C GLN A 51 21.08 3.33 1.75
N VAL A 52 21.60 4.37 1.10
CA VAL A 52 20.91 5.06 -0.01
C VAL A 52 20.69 4.13 -1.21
N VAL A 53 21.65 3.25 -1.54
CA VAL A 53 21.48 2.24 -2.61
C VAL A 53 20.36 1.26 -2.28
N LEU A 54 20.31 0.77 -1.05
CA LEU A 54 19.26 -0.16 -0.64
C LEU A 54 17.90 0.49 -0.65
N LEU A 55 17.77 1.73 -0.16
CA LEU A 55 16.52 2.46 -0.24
C LEU A 55 16.06 2.65 -1.69
N GLU A 56 16.93 3.03 -2.63
CA GLU A 56 16.55 3.11 -4.06
C GLU A 56 16.02 1.76 -4.55
N ARG A 57 16.77 0.68 -4.30
CA ARG A 57 16.42 -0.67 -4.76
C ARG A 57 15.08 -1.13 -4.19
N VAL A 58 14.88 -0.95 -2.89
CA VAL A 58 13.70 -1.41 -2.16
C VAL A 58 12.47 -0.57 -2.51
N VAL A 59 12.60 0.76 -2.61
CA VAL A 59 11.51 1.65 -3.03
C VAL A 59 11.04 1.31 -4.43
N ARG A 60 11.96 1.15 -5.39
CA ARG A 60 11.61 0.78 -6.76
C ARG A 60 10.92 -0.58 -6.81
N ALA A 61 11.47 -1.56 -6.10
CA ALA A 61 10.87 -2.90 -6.03
C ALA A 61 9.47 -2.87 -5.40
N ALA A 62 9.28 -2.19 -4.27
CA ALA A 62 8.00 -2.17 -3.56
C ALA A 62 6.91 -1.40 -4.31
N LEU A 63 7.29 -0.33 -5.04
CA LEU A 63 6.33 0.60 -5.65
C LEU A 63 6.10 0.38 -7.15
N LEU A 64 7.11 -0.04 -7.93
CA LEU A 64 6.99 -0.16 -9.38
C LEU A 64 6.64 -1.60 -9.80
N THR A 65 5.63 -1.75 -10.66
CA THR A 65 5.17 -3.04 -11.18
C THR A 65 6.15 -3.67 -12.18
N GLU A 66 6.87 -2.85 -12.94
CA GLU A 66 7.82 -3.29 -13.98
C GLU A 66 9.17 -3.74 -13.41
N GLU A 67 9.45 -3.48 -12.12
CA GLU A 67 10.72 -3.83 -11.50
C GLU A 67 10.74 -5.29 -11.03
N GLU A 68 11.82 -6.00 -11.37
CA GLU A 68 12.07 -7.34 -10.85
C GLU A 68 12.33 -7.28 -9.33
N PRO A 69 11.78 -8.21 -8.54
CA PRO A 69 12.04 -8.26 -7.12
C PRO A 69 13.53 -8.51 -6.86
N PRO A 70 14.13 -7.79 -5.90
CA PRO A 70 15.52 -7.99 -5.56
C PRO A 70 15.71 -9.39 -4.99
N GLU A 71 16.93 -9.91 -5.14
CA GLU A 71 17.36 -11.06 -4.36
C GLU A 71 17.32 -10.71 -2.86
N LEU A 72 16.75 -11.63 -2.07
CA LEU A 72 16.56 -11.42 -0.65
C LEU A 72 17.85 -11.74 0.09
N HIS A 73 18.39 -10.71 0.72
CA HIS A 73 19.49 -10.79 1.68
C HIS A 73 19.07 -10.01 2.92
N ALA A 74 19.70 -10.29 4.07
CA ALA A 74 19.34 -9.65 5.34
C ALA A 74 19.32 -8.11 5.24
N ALA A 75 20.28 -7.51 4.52
CA ALA A 75 20.35 -6.06 4.34
C ALA A 75 19.19 -5.50 3.47
N VAL A 76 18.75 -6.24 2.45
CA VAL A 76 17.65 -5.83 1.57
C VAL A 76 16.32 -5.87 2.32
N GLU A 77 16.08 -6.94 3.07
CA GLU A 77 14.89 -7.11 3.90
C GLU A 77 14.86 -6.11 5.07
N ALA A 78 15.99 -5.91 5.73
CA ALA A 78 16.13 -4.88 6.75
C ALA A 78 15.85 -3.46 6.23
N ALA A 79 16.27 -3.14 4.99
CA ALA A 79 15.96 -1.87 4.35
C ALA A 79 14.45 -1.71 4.05
N PHE A 80 13.74 -2.80 3.76
CA PHE A 80 12.29 -2.78 3.59
C PHE A 80 11.56 -2.48 4.91
N VAL A 81 11.99 -3.11 6.01
CA VAL A 81 11.48 -2.80 7.36
C VAL A 81 11.82 -1.38 7.75
N ALA A 82 13.04 -0.92 7.43
CA ALA A 82 13.47 0.45 7.68
C ALA A 82 12.51 1.47 7.05
N CYS A 83 12.01 1.23 5.83
CA CYS A 83 11.01 2.12 5.21
C CYS A 83 9.75 2.30 6.05
N PHE A 84 9.24 1.25 6.69
CA PHE A 84 8.10 1.38 7.63
C PHE A 84 8.52 2.11 8.91
N LEU A 85 9.70 1.80 9.47
CA LEU A 85 10.20 2.48 10.66
C LEU A 85 10.51 3.96 10.45
N GLY A 86 10.82 4.38 9.23
CA GLY A 86 10.94 5.81 8.88
C GLY A 86 9.65 6.59 9.10
N TYR A 87 8.50 5.91 9.12
CA TYR A 87 7.19 6.51 9.43
C TYR A 87 7.04 6.84 10.92
N ARG A 88 7.83 6.19 11.80
CA ARG A 88 7.82 6.43 13.25
C ARG A 88 8.05 7.89 13.57
N ASP A 89 8.95 8.57 12.87
CA ASP A 89 9.27 9.96 13.17
C ASP A 89 8.06 10.88 12.94
N GLN A 90 7.17 10.53 11.99
CA GLN A 90 5.92 11.27 11.78
C GLN A 90 4.91 11.07 12.92
N ILE A 91 4.91 9.88 13.52
CA ILE A 91 4.09 9.57 14.70
C ILE A 91 4.61 10.32 15.93
N MET A 92 5.93 10.43 16.06
CA MET A 92 6.61 10.89 17.26
C MET A 92 6.76 12.42 17.36
N VAL A 93 6.78 13.13 16.24
CA VAL A 93 6.90 14.58 16.22
C VAL A 93 5.51 15.20 16.38
N PRO A 94 5.22 15.90 17.49
CA PRO A 94 4.01 16.70 17.59
C PRO A 94 4.05 17.77 16.50
N LEU A 95 2.99 17.87 15.70
CA LEU A 95 2.89 18.91 14.69
C LEU A 95 2.74 20.25 15.41
N GLU A 96 3.79 21.07 15.38
CA GLU A 96 3.86 22.30 16.16
C GLU A 96 3.10 23.48 15.52
N ASP A 97 2.71 23.37 14.24
CA ASP A 97 2.03 24.46 13.51
C ASP A 97 0.76 23.98 12.76
N PRO A 98 -0.45 24.41 13.17
CA PRO A 98 -1.69 24.08 12.47
C PRO A 98 -1.89 24.85 11.14
N ASP A 99 -1.01 25.79 10.80
CA ASP A 99 -1.11 26.58 9.55
C ASP A 99 -0.33 25.93 8.37
N GLU A 100 0.38 24.81 8.58
CA GLU A 100 1.01 24.03 7.51
C GLU A 100 0.04 22.98 6.94
N GLU A 101 0.10 22.71 5.62
CA GLU A 101 -0.72 21.69 4.93
C GLU A 101 -0.34 20.24 5.30
N ASP A 102 0.38 20.06 6.41
CA ASP A 102 0.88 18.78 6.86
C ASP A 102 -0.24 17.92 7.48
N PRO A 103 -0.17 16.58 7.31
CA PRO A 103 -1.19 15.68 7.84
C PRO A 103 -1.24 15.81 9.36
N THR A 104 -2.43 15.91 9.94
CA THR A 104 -2.59 15.97 11.39
C THR A 104 -2.20 14.64 12.05
N GLN A 105 -1.95 14.64 13.36
CA GLN A 105 -1.70 13.39 14.09
C GLN A 105 -2.89 12.41 13.96
N ASP A 106 -4.12 12.93 13.93
CA ASP A 106 -5.32 12.13 13.70
C ASP A 106 -5.33 11.48 12.30
N ASP A 107 -4.82 12.18 11.28
CA ASP A 107 -4.70 11.63 9.92
C ASP A 107 -3.68 10.49 9.87
N ILE A 108 -2.51 10.67 10.50
CA ILE A 108 -1.46 9.66 10.61
C ILE A 108 -2.00 8.41 11.32
N LEU A 109 -2.66 8.59 12.47
CA LEU A 109 -3.27 7.48 13.22
C LEU A 109 -4.40 6.81 12.42
N ALA A 110 -5.20 7.58 11.68
CA ALA A 110 -6.25 7.04 10.81
C ALA A 110 -5.66 6.17 9.69
N ASP A 111 -4.54 6.56 9.11
CA ASP A 111 -3.84 5.78 8.09
C ASP A 111 -3.27 4.48 8.66
N LEU A 112 -2.60 4.53 9.82
CA LEU A 112 -2.08 3.32 10.48
C LEU A 112 -3.19 2.33 10.85
N ARG A 113 -4.34 2.83 11.32
CA ARG A 113 -5.53 2.01 11.56
C ARG A 113 -6.11 1.43 10.27
N ARG A 114 -6.07 2.18 9.16
CA ARG A 114 -6.56 1.68 7.86
C ARG A 114 -5.65 0.57 7.35
N VAL A 115 -4.34 0.77 7.43
CA VAL A 115 -3.32 -0.25 7.12
C VAL A 115 -3.49 -1.49 7.97
N ALA A 116 -3.66 -1.37 9.29
CA ALA A 116 -3.80 -2.53 10.17
C ALA A 116 -5.03 -3.39 9.80
N ARG A 117 -6.10 -2.75 9.32
CA ARG A 117 -7.27 -3.46 8.77
C ARG A 117 -6.99 -4.04 7.38
N GLU A 118 -6.25 -3.34 6.53
CA GLU A 118 -5.86 -3.77 5.19
C GLU A 118 -5.05 -5.08 5.23
N VAL A 119 -4.20 -5.26 6.25
CA VAL A 119 -3.32 -6.43 6.38
C VAL A 119 -3.74 -7.43 7.45
N ASP A 120 -4.93 -7.25 8.04
CA ASP A 120 -5.45 -8.03 9.17
C ASP A 120 -4.40 -8.23 10.30
N LEU A 121 -3.83 -7.12 10.79
CA LEU A 121 -2.80 -7.15 11.84
C LEU A 121 -3.38 -7.54 13.21
N GLY A 122 -4.70 -7.36 13.39
CA GLY A 122 -5.42 -7.71 14.61
C GLY A 122 -5.26 -6.73 15.78
N TRP A 123 -4.36 -5.76 15.69
CA TRP A 123 -4.17 -4.73 16.70
C TRP A 123 -3.54 -3.45 16.13
N VAL A 124 -3.68 -2.35 16.88
CA VAL A 124 -3.02 -1.05 16.68
C VAL A 124 -2.75 -0.49 18.09
N PRO A 125 -1.62 0.18 18.35
CA PRO A 125 -1.41 0.89 19.62
C PRO A 125 -2.57 1.85 19.95
N GLU A 126 -2.88 2.00 21.24
CA GLU A 126 -3.93 2.92 21.72
C GLU A 126 -3.46 4.39 21.64
N ASP A 127 -4.42 5.32 21.52
CA ASP A 127 -4.13 6.76 21.40
C ASP A 127 -3.68 7.41 22.71
N ASP A 128 -3.94 6.73 23.85
CA ASP A 128 -3.78 7.33 25.17
C ASP A 128 -2.35 7.16 25.72
N ALA A 129 -1.76 8.32 26.00
CA ALA A 129 -0.59 8.60 26.84
C ALA A 129 0.81 8.32 26.24
N GLU A 130 1.54 9.41 26.01
CA GLU A 130 3.00 9.44 25.82
C GLU A 130 3.53 8.41 24.82
N LEU A 131 3.02 8.43 23.58
CA LEU A 131 3.59 7.79 22.38
C LEU A 131 4.66 6.73 22.70
N ASP A 132 4.25 5.58 23.22
CA ASP A 132 5.16 4.51 23.61
C ASP A 132 5.93 4.08 22.37
N THR A 133 7.16 4.57 22.25
CA THR A 133 7.97 4.44 21.03
C THR A 133 8.23 2.97 20.73
N ASP A 134 8.26 2.12 21.76
CA ASP A 134 8.47 0.68 21.62
C ASP A 134 7.22 0.00 21.03
N GLN A 135 6.01 0.41 21.44
CA GLN A 135 4.76 -0.12 20.86
C GLN A 135 4.62 0.24 19.39
N TRP A 136 4.89 1.50 19.02
CA TRP A 136 4.84 1.93 17.62
C TRP A 136 5.93 1.27 16.78
N THR A 137 7.15 1.16 17.31
CA THR A 137 8.25 0.43 16.65
C THR A 137 7.86 -1.02 16.41
N ARG A 138 7.30 -1.69 17.42
CA ARG A 138 6.81 -3.06 17.30
C ARG A 138 5.70 -3.19 16.27
N PHE A 139 4.71 -2.29 16.29
CA PHE A 139 3.62 -2.26 15.33
C PHE A 139 4.13 -2.15 13.89
N LEU A 140 5.07 -1.22 13.64
CA LEU A 140 5.63 -1.00 12.30
C LEU A 140 6.48 -2.19 11.81
N ILE A 141 7.19 -2.88 12.72
CA ILE A 141 7.90 -4.13 12.40
C ILE A 141 6.91 -5.22 12.05
N GLU A 142 5.91 -5.49 12.89
CA GLU A 142 4.90 -6.53 12.64
C GLU A 142 4.11 -6.24 11.36
N LEU A 143 3.87 -4.96 11.04
CA LEU A 143 3.30 -4.53 9.78
C LEU A 143 4.20 -4.87 8.58
N ALA A 144 5.49 -4.55 8.66
CA ALA A 144 6.44 -4.87 7.59
C ALA A 144 6.52 -6.38 7.35
N GLU A 145 6.52 -7.17 8.43
CA GLU A 145 6.58 -8.64 8.39
C GLU A 145 5.39 -9.26 7.63
N ARG A 146 4.23 -8.60 7.54
CA ARG A 146 3.10 -9.07 6.70
C ARG A 146 3.41 -9.12 5.21
N PHE A 147 4.47 -8.44 4.76
CA PHE A 147 4.88 -8.38 3.37
C PHE A 147 6.19 -9.14 3.11
N MET A 148 6.77 -9.75 4.13
CA MET A 148 8.04 -10.45 4.07
C MET A 148 7.83 -11.96 4.03
N TRP A 149 8.91 -12.69 3.75
CA TRP A 149 8.89 -14.15 3.82
C TRP A 149 9.00 -14.61 5.29
N ASP A 150 9.92 -14.02 6.03
CA ASP A 150 10.15 -14.26 7.45
C ASP A 150 10.90 -13.06 8.10
N SER A 151 11.38 -13.25 9.33
CA SER A 151 12.16 -12.27 10.09
C SER A 151 13.63 -12.67 10.24
N ASP A 152 14.17 -13.50 9.33
CA ASP A 152 15.53 -14.01 9.44
C ASP A 152 16.58 -12.89 9.39
N TYR A 153 16.27 -11.76 8.74
CA TYR A 153 17.12 -10.57 8.70
C TYR A 153 17.53 -10.06 10.10
N ALA A 154 16.69 -10.29 11.12
CA ALA A 154 16.94 -9.88 12.49
C ALA A 154 17.84 -10.85 13.26
N MET A 155 18.09 -12.05 12.73
CA MET A 155 18.84 -13.10 13.43
C MET A 155 20.36 -12.98 13.31
N GLY A 156 20.90 -11.99 12.58
CA GLY A 156 22.33 -11.88 12.31
C GLY A 156 23.23 -11.97 13.56
N GLU A 157 22.79 -11.41 14.69
CA GLU A 157 23.57 -11.49 15.95
C GLU A 157 23.73 -12.92 16.49
N ALA A 158 22.74 -13.78 16.22
CA ALA A 158 22.79 -15.16 16.64
C ALA A 158 23.85 -15.93 15.84
N PHE A 159 24.07 -15.56 14.58
CA PHE A 159 25.08 -16.17 13.70
C PHE A 159 26.50 -15.66 14.01
N ASP A 160 26.67 -14.41 14.45
CA ASP A 160 27.98 -13.87 14.85
C ASP A 160 28.67 -14.64 15.98
N LYS A 161 27.88 -15.36 16.80
CA LYS A 161 28.36 -16.13 17.95
C LYS A 161 28.68 -17.59 17.62
N LEU A 162 28.34 -18.05 16.42
CA LEU A 162 28.56 -19.42 15.97
C LEU A 162 29.94 -19.54 15.33
N SER A 163 30.54 -20.73 15.44
CA SER A 163 31.67 -21.08 14.57
C SER A 163 31.21 -21.17 13.11
N PRO A 164 32.13 -21.09 12.12
CA PRO A 164 31.76 -21.21 10.72
C PRO A 164 31.03 -22.52 10.36
N GLU A 165 31.36 -23.62 11.01
CA GLU A 165 30.70 -24.93 10.81
C GLU A 165 29.27 -24.93 11.37
N GLU A 166 29.07 -24.40 12.58
CA GLU A 166 27.74 -24.27 13.19
C GLU A 166 26.85 -23.27 12.44
N ALA A 167 27.43 -22.19 11.92
CA ALA A 167 26.72 -21.24 11.08
C ALA A 167 26.28 -21.91 9.77
N ALA A 168 27.18 -22.63 9.09
CA ALA A 168 26.85 -23.35 7.85
C ALA A 168 25.75 -24.41 8.06
N GLU A 169 25.84 -25.23 9.13
CA GLU A 169 24.80 -26.21 9.47
C GLU A 169 23.44 -25.52 9.73
N ARG A 170 23.46 -24.36 10.39
CA ARG A 170 22.24 -23.59 10.66
C ARG A 170 21.67 -22.95 9.39
N HIS A 171 22.50 -22.40 8.52
CA HIS A 171 22.09 -21.89 7.19
C HIS A 171 21.41 -22.99 6.38
N GLU A 172 22.03 -24.18 6.29
CA GLU A 172 21.48 -25.34 5.57
C GLU A 172 20.10 -25.75 6.13
N ARG A 173 19.98 -25.84 7.47
CA ARG A 173 18.71 -26.21 8.12
C ARG A 173 17.61 -25.19 7.91
N MET A 174 17.94 -23.90 7.83
CA MET A 174 16.98 -22.82 7.61
C MET A 174 16.76 -22.52 6.11
N SER A 175 17.48 -23.18 5.21
CA SER A 175 17.49 -22.87 3.77
C SER A 175 17.89 -21.41 3.47
N ILE A 176 18.77 -20.84 4.29
CA ILE A 176 19.33 -19.50 4.12
C ILE A 176 20.61 -19.60 3.29
N GLY A 177 20.75 -18.75 2.27
CA GLY A 177 21.97 -18.68 1.45
C GLY A 177 23.22 -18.35 2.26
N ASP A 178 24.38 -18.92 1.89
CA ASP A 178 25.66 -18.70 2.59
C ASP A 178 26.03 -17.21 2.71
N ASP A 179 25.66 -16.40 1.72
CA ASP A 179 25.95 -14.98 1.69
C ASP A 179 24.85 -14.10 2.29
N TYR A 180 23.70 -14.64 2.71
CA TYR A 180 22.51 -13.88 3.14
C TYR A 180 22.79 -12.78 4.17
N PHE A 181 23.56 -13.09 5.23
CA PHE A 181 23.93 -12.11 6.27
C PHE A 181 25.17 -11.28 5.91
N SER A 182 25.99 -11.76 4.97
CA SER A 182 27.29 -11.16 4.62
C SER A 182 27.22 -10.27 3.38
N TRP A 183 26.19 -10.41 2.56
CA TRP A 183 25.97 -9.64 1.36
C TRP A 183 25.81 -8.16 1.71
N ARG A 184 26.41 -7.30 0.90
CA ARG A 184 26.38 -5.84 1.05
C ARG A 184 26.10 -5.21 -0.31
N PRO A 185 25.34 -4.11 -0.37
CA PRO A 185 25.23 -3.33 -1.59
C PRO A 185 26.62 -2.76 -1.97
N PRO A 186 26.85 -2.45 -3.25
CA PRO A 186 28.10 -1.84 -3.68
C PRO A 186 28.35 -0.51 -2.96
N ALA A 187 29.60 -0.24 -2.59
CA ALA A 187 30.00 1.07 -2.10
C ALA A 187 29.81 2.11 -3.21
N VAL A 188 29.36 3.30 -2.81
CA VAL A 188 29.08 4.41 -3.73
C VAL A 188 29.94 5.61 -3.38
N PRO A 189 30.59 6.25 -4.36
CA PRO A 189 31.29 7.52 -4.15
C PRO A 189 30.37 8.61 -3.60
N GLU A 190 30.88 9.44 -2.68
CA GLU A 190 30.08 10.48 -2.00
C GLU A 190 29.35 11.42 -2.97
N ASP A 191 29.96 11.73 -4.11
CA ASP A 191 29.40 12.61 -5.15
C ASP A 191 28.23 11.99 -5.92
N GLN A 192 28.00 10.68 -5.79
CA GLN A 192 26.88 9.97 -6.41
C GLN A 192 25.71 9.73 -5.44
N ILE A 193 25.94 9.79 -4.13
CA ILE A 193 24.90 9.51 -3.11
C ILE A 193 23.68 10.42 -3.30
N GLU A 194 23.91 11.71 -3.52
CA GLU A 194 22.85 12.69 -3.77
C GLU A 194 22.00 12.31 -4.99
N ALA A 195 22.65 11.95 -6.09
CA ALA A 195 21.97 11.60 -7.34
C ALA A 195 21.13 10.32 -7.21
N ILE A 196 21.58 9.35 -6.40
CA ILE A 196 20.78 8.15 -6.09
C ILE A 196 19.54 8.56 -5.29
N ARG A 197 19.73 9.34 -4.21
CA ARG A 197 18.62 9.78 -3.37
C ARG A 197 17.57 10.58 -4.16
N GLU A 198 17.99 11.49 -5.04
CA GLU A 198 17.06 12.27 -5.87
C GLU A 198 16.25 11.38 -6.84
N ARG A 199 16.84 10.30 -7.36
CA ARG A 199 16.06 9.31 -8.14
C ARG A 199 15.06 8.56 -7.27
N THR A 200 15.45 8.18 -6.05
CA THR A 200 14.52 7.56 -5.09
C THR A 200 13.35 8.51 -4.78
N LEU A 201 13.63 9.78 -4.49
CA LEU A 201 12.60 10.80 -4.28
C LEU A 201 11.73 11.01 -5.52
N ALA A 202 12.29 10.96 -6.73
CA ALA A 202 11.51 11.03 -7.96
C ALA A 202 10.52 9.86 -8.07
N VAL A 203 10.90 8.65 -7.66
CA VAL A 203 9.96 7.50 -7.60
C VAL A 203 8.88 7.75 -6.55
N LEU A 204 9.27 8.15 -5.34
CA LEU A 204 8.32 8.45 -4.25
C LEU A 204 7.34 9.56 -4.64
N ASN A 205 7.78 10.58 -5.38
CA ASN A 205 6.95 11.72 -5.79
C ASN A 205 6.16 11.49 -7.09
N ALA A 206 6.70 10.73 -8.05
CA ALA A 206 5.97 10.35 -9.27
C ALA A 206 4.74 9.50 -8.92
N ASP A 207 4.86 8.78 -7.82
CA ASP A 207 3.86 7.91 -7.25
C ASP A 207 2.95 8.61 -6.23
N ALA A 208 3.13 9.92 -6.05
CA ALA A 208 2.09 10.81 -5.57
C ALA A 208 1.06 11.14 -6.67
N GLY A 209 1.20 10.55 -7.88
CA GLY A 209 0.10 10.41 -8.83
C GLY A 209 -1.14 9.80 -8.16
N PRO A 210 -2.35 10.20 -8.58
CA PRO A 210 -3.49 10.47 -7.71
C PRO A 210 -4.07 9.22 -7.02
N GLU A 211 -3.44 8.80 -5.92
CA GLU A 211 -4.09 8.05 -4.84
C GLU A 211 -4.86 8.97 -3.87
N ALA A 212 -4.77 10.30 -4.04
CA ALA A 212 -5.95 11.11 -3.79
C ALA A 212 -7.04 10.49 -4.64
N LEU A 213 -8.11 9.95 -4.03
CA LEU A 213 -9.42 9.73 -4.65
C LEU A 213 -9.45 10.52 -5.94
N THR A 214 -9.16 9.90 -7.09
CA THR A 214 -9.04 10.72 -8.29
C THR A 214 -10.45 11.21 -8.48
N VAL A 215 -10.70 12.48 -8.15
CA VAL A 215 -11.97 13.15 -8.41
C VAL A 215 -11.96 13.27 -9.91
N TRP A 216 -12.41 12.20 -10.55
CA TRP A 216 -12.56 12.15 -11.98
C TRP A 216 -13.47 13.31 -12.32
N SER A 217 -13.06 14.09 -13.31
CA SER A 217 -13.97 15.12 -13.80
C SER A 217 -15.28 14.46 -14.22
N GLU A 218 -16.37 15.21 -14.18
CA GLU A 218 -17.66 14.75 -14.68
C GLU A 218 -17.51 14.14 -16.08
N GLU A 219 -16.67 14.75 -16.92
CA GLU A 219 -16.37 14.29 -18.28
C GLU A 219 -15.70 12.91 -18.32
N GLN A 220 -14.71 12.65 -17.46
CA GLN A 220 -14.07 11.33 -17.33
C GLN A 220 -15.05 10.27 -16.83
N LEU A 221 -15.88 10.58 -15.83
CA LEU A 221 -16.89 9.65 -15.34
C LEU A 221 -17.95 9.35 -16.41
N GLN A 222 -18.31 10.34 -17.24
CA GLN A 222 -19.19 10.15 -18.37
C GLN A 222 -18.55 9.30 -19.49
N GLU A 223 -17.25 9.46 -19.76
CA GLU A 223 -16.47 8.63 -20.70
C GLU A 223 -16.52 7.14 -20.28
N VAL A 224 -16.37 6.87 -18.98
CA VAL A 224 -16.47 5.51 -18.43
C VAL A 224 -17.88 4.96 -18.45
N ALA A 225 -18.87 5.79 -18.09
CA ALA A 225 -20.27 5.40 -18.20
C ALA A 225 -20.66 5.04 -19.65
N ARG A 226 -20.04 5.70 -20.64
CA ARG A 226 -20.23 5.44 -22.09
C ARG A 226 -19.34 4.31 -22.63
N GLN A 227 -18.42 3.77 -21.84
CA GLN A 227 -17.40 2.80 -22.27
C GLN A 227 -16.55 3.28 -23.46
N SER A 228 -16.24 4.57 -23.52
CA SER A 228 -15.42 5.14 -24.59
C SER A 228 -13.94 5.24 -24.25
N MET A 229 -13.50 4.71 -23.10
CA MET A 229 -12.10 4.66 -22.71
C MET A 229 -11.42 3.37 -23.17
N ASP A 230 -10.21 3.52 -23.73
CA ASP A 230 -9.34 2.42 -24.16
C ASP A 230 -8.46 1.85 -23.01
N ASP A 231 -8.56 2.41 -21.80
CA ASP A 231 -7.74 2.04 -20.64
C ASP A 231 -8.36 0.86 -19.86
N LEU A 232 -7.60 -0.22 -19.73
CA LEU A 232 -8.02 -1.47 -19.08
C LEU A 232 -8.08 -1.39 -17.55
N ASP A 233 -7.36 -0.45 -16.91
CA ASP A 233 -7.40 -0.25 -15.45
C ASP A 233 -8.69 0.45 -15.00
N VAL A 234 -9.30 1.21 -15.91
CA VAL A 234 -10.60 1.88 -15.74
C VAL A 234 -11.78 0.90 -15.75
N LEU A 235 -11.64 -0.23 -16.44
CA LEU A 235 -12.70 -1.23 -16.61
C LEU A 235 -13.02 -2.04 -15.33
N GLY A 236 -12.28 -1.88 -14.24
CA GLY A 236 -12.63 -2.50 -12.95
C GLY A 236 -13.81 -1.85 -12.20
N ARG A 237 -14.34 -0.72 -12.69
CA ARG A 237 -15.31 0.11 -11.97
C ARG A 237 -16.64 0.19 -12.72
N ILE A 238 -17.75 -0.01 -12.01
CA ILE A 238 -19.10 0.25 -12.55
C ILE A 238 -19.41 1.73 -12.32
N VAL A 239 -19.58 2.50 -13.39
CA VAL A 239 -20.00 3.92 -13.31
C VAL A 239 -21.30 4.08 -14.06
N MET A 240 -22.37 4.53 -13.39
CA MET A 240 -23.66 4.75 -14.06
C MET A 240 -24.34 6.05 -13.64
N PRO A 241 -25.16 6.63 -14.53
CA PRO A 241 -26.02 7.75 -14.17
C PRO A 241 -27.09 7.31 -13.16
N LEU A 242 -27.29 8.08 -12.09
CA LEU A 242 -28.40 7.87 -11.14
C LEU A 242 -29.76 8.08 -11.81
N ARG A 243 -29.82 8.76 -12.96
CA ARG A 243 -31.06 9.06 -13.72
C ARG A 243 -30.92 8.66 -15.19
N GLY A 244 -31.66 7.63 -15.61
CA GLY A 244 -31.68 7.06 -16.96
C GLY A 244 -32.63 5.86 -17.02
N ARG A 245 -33.38 5.68 -18.10
CA ARG A 245 -34.40 4.61 -18.22
C ARG A 245 -33.92 3.35 -18.93
N GLU A 246 -32.76 3.40 -19.55
CA GLU A 246 -32.23 2.30 -20.37
C GLU A 246 -31.26 1.43 -19.55
N PRO A 247 -31.31 0.10 -19.69
CA PRO A 247 -30.28 -0.80 -19.15
C PRO A 247 -28.92 -0.43 -19.74
N ILE A 248 -27.89 -0.42 -18.91
CA ILE A 248 -26.50 -0.21 -19.34
C ILE A 248 -25.75 -1.52 -19.09
N ALA A 249 -25.35 -2.20 -20.16
CA ALA A 249 -24.45 -3.36 -20.04
C ALA A 249 -23.01 -2.83 -19.96
N GLN A 250 -22.23 -3.25 -18.96
CA GLN A 250 -20.83 -2.85 -18.78
C GLN A 250 -19.92 -4.08 -18.74
N TRP A 251 -18.74 -3.96 -19.36
CA TRP A 251 -17.71 -4.99 -19.38
C TRP A 251 -16.64 -4.66 -18.34
N HIS A 252 -16.29 -5.63 -17.51
CA HIS A 252 -15.35 -5.41 -16.40
C HIS A 252 -14.12 -6.30 -16.46
N ARG A 253 -13.06 -5.91 -15.75
CA ARG A 253 -11.79 -6.66 -15.67
C ARG A 253 -11.89 -7.96 -14.88
N VAL A 254 -12.96 -8.13 -14.10
CA VAL A 254 -13.33 -9.46 -13.57
C VAL A 254 -13.64 -10.33 -14.80
N PRO A 255 -13.15 -11.59 -14.91
CA PRO A 255 -13.43 -12.48 -16.05
C PRO A 255 -14.89 -12.97 -16.09
N ARG A 256 -15.82 -12.14 -15.59
CA ARG A 256 -17.24 -12.37 -15.47
C ARG A 256 -17.92 -11.12 -16.01
N ALA A 257 -18.70 -11.29 -17.07
CA ALA A 257 -19.62 -10.25 -17.49
C ALA A 257 -20.67 -10.04 -16.37
N LEU A 258 -21.08 -8.79 -16.16
CA LEU A 258 -22.06 -8.43 -15.14
C LEU A 258 -23.30 -7.84 -15.82
N ASP A 259 -24.48 -8.25 -15.36
CA ASP A 259 -25.75 -7.61 -15.68
C ASP A 259 -26.04 -6.54 -14.65
N VAL A 260 -26.27 -5.32 -15.12
CA VAL A 260 -26.69 -4.19 -14.29
C VAL A 260 -28.15 -3.86 -14.60
N LEU A 261 -29.02 -4.14 -13.64
CA LEU A 261 -30.46 -3.96 -13.76
C LEU A 261 -30.93 -2.79 -12.91
N ARG A 262 -31.45 -1.75 -13.56
CA ARG A 262 -32.17 -0.66 -12.90
C ARG A 262 -33.67 -0.93 -12.89
N ARG A 263 -34.33 -0.69 -11.76
CA ARG A 263 -35.79 -0.70 -11.63
C ARG A 263 -36.27 0.55 -10.90
N ASP A 264 -37.17 1.29 -11.53
CA ASP A 264 -37.87 2.37 -10.83
C ASP A 264 -38.83 1.77 -9.80
N ARG A 265 -38.92 2.42 -8.64
CA ARG A 265 -39.82 2.04 -7.54
C ARG A 265 -40.69 3.22 -7.15
N LEU A 266 -41.77 2.94 -6.43
CA LEU A 266 -42.62 3.98 -5.89
C LEU A 266 -41.82 4.79 -4.86
N GLY A 267 -41.37 5.98 -5.25
CA GLY A 267 -40.54 6.83 -4.40
C GLY A 267 -39.05 6.52 -4.42
N GLY A 268 -38.51 5.92 -5.48
CA GLY A 268 -37.06 5.68 -5.58
C GLY A 268 -36.63 4.89 -6.82
N HIS A 269 -35.38 4.45 -6.86
CA HIS A 269 -34.88 3.52 -7.86
C HIS A 269 -33.94 2.49 -7.22
N ARG A 270 -33.96 1.28 -7.76
CA ARG A 270 -33.10 0.18 -7.37
C ARG A 270 -32.12 -0.14 -8.49
N VAL A 271 -30.86 -0.31 -8.15
CA VAL A 271 -29.83 -0.91 -9.02
C VAL A 271 -29.49 -2.28 -8.47
N VAL A 272 -29.44 -3.29 -9.32
CA VAL A 272 -28.99 -4.65 -9.00
C VAL A 272 -27.85 -4.98 -9.93
N VAL A 273 -26.76 -5.50 -9.40
CA VAL A 273 -25.65 -6.07 -10.16
C VAL A 273 -25.62 -7.57 -9.90
N SER A 274 -25.60 -8.34 -10.98
CA SER A 274 -25.55 -9.80 -10.98
C SER A 274 -24.52 -10.29 -11.99
N PRO A 275 -23.97 -11.51 -11.86
CA PRO A 275 -23.23 -12.13 -12.95
C PRO A 275 -24.14 -12.28 -14.18
N GLN A 276 -23.59 -12.11 -15.37
CA GLN A 276 -24.37 -12.20 -16.60
C GLN A 276 -25.06 -13.56 -16.71
N GLY A 277 -26.38 -13.55 -16.89
CA GLY A 277 -27.18 -14.77 -16.98
C GLY A 277 -27.38 -15.54 -15.68
N SER A 278 -27.01 -14.96 -14.53
CA SER A 278 -27.35 -15.49 -13.19
C SER A 278 -28.50 -14.71 -12.56
N GLU A 279 -29.26 -15.38 -11.68
CA GLU A 279 -30.23 -14.72 -10.78
C GLU A 279 -29.59 -14.24 -9.47
N ASP A 280 -28.33 -14.58 -9.24
CA ASP A 280 -27.59 -14.20 -8.03
C ASP A 280 -27.32 -12.68 -8.01
N CYS A 281 -27.66 -12.05 -6.90
CA CYS A 281 -27.35 -10.65 -6.66
C CYS A 281 -25.97 -10.56 -6.00
N LEU A 282 -25.00 -9.93 -6.66
CA LEU A 282 -23.73 -9.55 -6.03
C LEU A 282 -23.91 -8.28 -5.21
N PHE A 283 -24.72 -7.36 -5.74
CA PHE A 283 -24.90 -6.05 -5.18
C PHE A 283 -26.28 -5.49 -5.48
N GLN A 284 -26.84 -4.78 -4.51
CA GLN A 284 -28.10 -4.04 -4.64
C GLN A 284 -27.95 -2.65 -4.00
N LEU A 285 -28.38 -1.62 -4.73
CA LEU A 285 -28.50 -0.26 -4.24
C LEU A 285 -29.96 0.18 -4.34
N ASP A 286 -30.55 0.61 -3.23
CA ASP A 286 -31.83 1.31 -3.23
C ASP A 286 -31.58 2.80 -2.96
N ILE A 287 -32.06 3.67 -3.84
CA ILE A 287 -32.02 5.13 -3.68
C ILE A 287 -33.45 5.63 -3.60
N ASP A 288 -33.87 6.00 -2.39
CA ASP A 288 -35.17 6.58 -2.12
C ASP A 288 -35.23 8.05 -2.58
N GLY A 289 -36.44 8.56 -2.81
CA GLY A 289 -36.70 9.89 -3.37
C GLY A 289 -36.34 11.05 -2.42
N ASP A 290 -36.14 10.74 -1.14
CA ASP A 290 -35.58 11.66 -0.14
C ASP A 290 -34.04 11.66 -0.13
N GLY A 291 -33.42 10.87 -1.01
CA GLY A 291 -31.98 10.69 -1.12
C GLY A 291 -31.43 9.58 -0.23
N THR A 292 -32.22 8.97 0.65
CA THR A 292 -31.78 7.85 1.48
C THR A 292 -31.25 6.74 0.57
N THR A 293 -30.05 6.26 0.86
CA THR A 293 -29.42 5.21 0.06
C THR A 293 -29.16 4.00 0.93
N ARG A 294 -29.63 2.82 0.48
CA ARG A 294 -29.35 1.54 1.12
C ARG A 294 -28.51 0.69 0.19
N VAL A 295 -27.37 0.26 0.70
CA VAL A 295 -26.44 -0.62 0.01
C VAL A 295 -26.59 -2.01 0.61
N LEU A 296 -26.69 -3.02 -0.25
CA LEU A 296 -26.64 -4.42 0.12
C LEU A 296 -25.59 -5.08 -0.77
N SER A 297 -24.50 -5.54 -0.17
CA SER A 297 -23.40 -6.16 -0.89
C SER A 297 -23.19 -7.58 -0.38
N TYR A 298 -23.04 -8.52 -1.32
CA TYR A 298 -22.75 -9.92 -1.04
C TYR A 298 -21.28 -10.27 -1.35
N GLU A 299 -20.55 -9.33 -1.95
CA GLU A 299 -19.10 -9.37 -2.12
C GLU A 299 -18.48 -8.08 -1.55
N PRO A 300 -17.20 -8.09 -1.13
CA PRO A 300 -16.47 -6.89 -0.75
C PRO A 300 -16.58 -5.82 -1.85
N THR A 301 -17.12 -4.64 -1.53
CA THR A 301 -17.39 -3.59 -2.52
C THR A 301 -17.21 -2.21 -1.92
N GLU A 302 -16.53 -1.33 -2.65
CA GLU A 302 -16.52 0.12 -2.38
C GLU A 302 -17.67 0.78 -3.16
N VAL A 303 -18.44 1.65 -2.50
CA VAL A 303 -19.54 2.40 -3.11
C VAL A 303 -19.31 3.89 -2.91
N VAL A 304 -19.31 4.65 -4.02
CA VAL A 304 -19.26 6.11 -4.00
C VAL A 304 -20.47 6.67 -4.73
N ILE A 305 -21.18 7.60 -4.09
CA ILE A 305 -22.36 8.26 -4.64
C ILE A 305 -22.05 9.74 -4.76
N ASP A 306 -21.97 10.23 -5.99
CA ASP A 306 -21.85 11.66 -6.29
C ASP A 306 -23.22 12.17 -6.74
N ARG A 307 -23.89 12.89 -5.83
CA ARG A 307 -25.23 13.43 -6.10
C ARG A 307 -25.20 14.65 -7.02
N GLU A 308 -24.10 15.41 -7.02
CA GLU A 308 -23.97 16.62 -7.84
C GLU A 308 -23.74 16.24 -9.30
N ALA A 309 -22.82 15.29 -9.53
CA ALA A 309 -22.57 14.74 -10.85
C ALA A 309 -23.64 13.71 -11.29
N ASN A 310 -24.55 13.34 -10.39
CA ASN A 310 -25.60 12.35 -10.62
C ASN A 310 -25.02 10.97 -11.02
N LEU A 311 -24.01 10.52 -10.28
CA LEU A 311 -23.24 9.31 -10.56
C LEU A 311 -23.18 8.36 -9.37
N LEU A 312 -23.15 7.07 -9.69
CA LEU A 312 -22.81 5.99 -8.78
C LEU A 312 -21.55 5.30 -9.31
N ARG A 313 -20.55 5.14 -8.44
CA ARG A 313 -19.35 4.34 -8.69
C ARG A 313 -19.35 3.13 -7.76
N LEU A 314 -19.18 1.93 -8.33
CA LEU A 314 -18.97 0.70 -7.59
C LEU A 314 -17.61 0.11 -7.97
N THR A 315 -16.84 -0.28 -6.96
CA THR A 315 -15.58 -1.00 -7.12
C THR A 315 -15.74 -2.34 -6.42
N LEU A 316 -15.85 -3.44 -7.18
CA LEU A 316 -15.76 -4.79 -6.61
C LEU A 316 -14.33 -4.98 -6.13
N LEU A 317 -14.17 -5.33 -4.86
CA LEU A 317 -12.87 -5.61 -4.28
C LEU A 317 -12.66 -7.13 -4.38
N ASP A 318 -11.47 -7.53 -4.84
CA ASP A 318 -11.18 -8.94 -5.12
C ASP A 318 -11.35 -9.77 -3.84
N ALA A 319 -12.15 -10.84 -3.88
CA ALA A 319 -12.41 -11.66 -2.69
C ALA A 319 -11.16 -12.44 -2.26
N ASP A 320 -10.24 -12.71 -3.19
CA ASP A 320 -8.93 -13.31 -2.90
C ASP A 320 -7.92 -12.29 -2.31
N ARG A 321 -8.35 -11.03 -2.10
CA ARG A 321 -7.60 -9.99 -1.40
C ARG A 321 -8.09 -9.74 0.05
N PHE A 322 -8.99 -10.58 0.58
CA PHE A 322 -9.46 -10.54 1.98
C PHE A 322 -9.42 -11.90 2.65
#